data_AF-A0A1J4YI96-F1
#
_entry.id   AF-A0A1J4YI96-F1
#
_cell.length_a   1.000
_cell.length_b   1.000
_cell.length_c   1.000
_cell.angle_alpha   90.00
_cell.angle_beta   90.00
_cell.angle_gamma   90.00
#
_symmetry.space_group_name_H-M   'P 1'
#
loop_
_entity.id
_entity.type
_entity.pdbx_description
1 polymer ?
#
loop_
_entity_poly.entity_id
_entity_poly.type
_entity_poly.pdbx_seq_one_letter_code
_entity_poly.pdbx_strand_id
1 'polypeptide(L)'
;MAKFSYDVLGRRASKEAKEQITKYTYSNQNTIEESEYKKDDGKMELTETRENIYGQSIDDIIATLRTKYEDHEKKQKSETYFYQKNQLGSITAISDDKGKVVEEYRYNAFGKIYIRDGKSDNWREFKESKVGNNRLFTGREYDSEV
;
A
#
# COMPACT_ATOMS: atom_id res chain seq x y z
N MET A 1 13.33 -13.59 -1.54
CA MET A 1 12.68 -14.08 -2.77
C MET A 1 11.17 -14.07 -2.53
N ALA A 2 10.42 -13.40 -3.39
CA ALA A 2 8.96 -13.35 -3.34
C ALA A 2 8.36 -14.35 -4.35
N LYS A 3 7.17 -14.88 -4.04
CA LYS A 3 6.35 -15.71 -4.94
C LYS A 3 5.05 -14.98 -5.24
N PHE A 4 4.59 -15.08 -6.48
CA PHE A 4 3.35 -14.44 -6.91
C PHE A 4 2.44 -15.47 -7.57
N SER A 5 1.13 -15.32 -7.37
CA SER A 5 0.13 -16.06 -8.11
C SER A 5 -0.78 -15.08 -8.86
N TYR A 6 -1.43 -15.57 -9.91
CA TYR A 6 -2.26 -14.76 -10.79
C TYR A 6 -3.58 -15.46 -11.09
N ASP A 7 -4.62 -14.67 -11.30
CA ASP A 7 -5.89 -15.19 -11.82
C ASP A 7 -5.86 -15.38 -13.35
N VAL A 8 -6.96 -15.90 -13.89
CA VAL A 8 -7.11 -16.17 -15.34
C VAL A 8 -7.11 -14.90 -16.21
N LEU A 9 -7.26 -13.72 -15.61
CA LEU A 9 -7.21 -12.42 -16.29
C LEU A 9 -5.80 -11.79 -16.20
N GLY A 10 -4.84 -12.47 -15.58
CA GLY A 10 -3.47 -11.99 -15.39
C GLY A 10 -3.31 -10.97 -14.26
N ARG A 11 -4.30 -10.81 -13.38
CA ARG A 11 -4.19 -9.95 -12.18
C ARG A 11 -3.54 -10.75 -11.05
N ARG A 12 -2.73 -10.09 -10.23
CA ARG A 12 -2.03 -10.73 -9.11
C ARG A 12 -3.04 -11.20 -8.05
N ALA A 13 -3.20 -12.50 -7.88
CA ALA A 13 -4.12 -13.07 -6.89
C ALA A 13 -3.51 -13.13 -5.49
N SER A 14 -2.21 -13.40 -5.40
CA SER A 14 -1.47 -13.35 -4.13
C SER A 14 0.01 -13.03 -4.30
N LYS A 15 0.60 -12.58 -3.20
CA LYS A 15 2.03 -12.37 -3.01
C LYS A 15 2.47 -13.04 -1.72
N GLU A 16 3.53 -13.84 -1.76
CA GLU A 16 4.15 -14.46 -0.58
C GLU A 16 5.60 -14.02 -0.50
N ALA A 17 5.96 -13.32 0.56
CA ALA A 17 7.31 -12.86 0.83
C ALA A 17 7.65 -13.11 2.30
N LYS A 18 8.74 -13.85 2.56
CA LYS A 18 9.12 -14.30 3.91
C LYS A 18 7.94 -15.08 4.56
N GLU A 19 7.49 -14.67 5.73
CA GLU A 19 6.38 -15.27 6.50
C GLU A 19 5.07 -14.49 6.33
N GLN A 20 4.94 -13.74 5.23
CA GLN A 20 3.80 -12.87 4.97
C GLN A 20 3.15 -13.23 3.64
N ILE A 21 1.82 -13.35 3.64
CA ILE A 21 1.02 -13.55 2.44
C ILE A 21 0.04 -12.40 2.30
N THR A 22 0.05 -11.73 1.16
CA THR A 22 -0.99 -10.77 0.77
C THR A 22 -1.90 -11.41 -0.28
N LYS A 23 -3.21 -11.35 -0.06
CA LYS A 23 -4.25 -11.73 -1.03
C LYS A 23 -4.96 -10.48 -1.53
N TYR A 24 -5.29 -10.48 -2.81
CA TYR A 24 -5.84 -9.31 -3.49
C TYR A 24 -7.27 -9.58 -3.96
N THR A 25 -8.19 -8.70 -3.59
CA THR A 25 -9.58 -8.71 -4.04
C THR A 25 -9.81 -7.57 -5.02
N TYR A 26 -10.46 -7.86 -6.14
CA TYR A 26 -10.59 -6.93 -7.26
C TYR A 26 -12.04 -6.57 -7.57
N SER A 27 -12.25 -5.31 -7.92
CA SER A 27 -13.40 -4.87 -8.71
C SER A 27 -12.87 -4.36 -10.05
N ASN A 28 -13.22 -5.05 -11.14
CA ASN A 28 -12.59 -4.85 -12.45
C ASN A 28 -11.04 -4.90 -12.36
N GLN A 29 -10.34 -3.83 -12.69
CA GLN A 29 -8.88 -3.77 -12.60
C GLN A 29 -8.36 -3.22 -11.27
N ASN A 30 -9.24 -2.70 -10.41
CA ASN A 30 -8.86 -2.05 -9.16
C ASN A 30 -8.79 -3.06 -8.01
N THR A 31 -7.68 -3.06 -7.28
CA THR A 31 -7.49 -3.83 -6.05
C THR A 31 -8.27 -3.18 -4.92
N ILE A 32 -9.54 -3.51 -4.74
CA ILE A 32 -10.41 -2.90 -3.72
C ILE A 32 -10.06 -3.36 -2.30
N GLU A 33 -9.41 -4.50 -2.14
CA GLU A 33 -8.90 -4.94 -0.84
C GLU A 33 -7.58 -5.69 -0.98
N GLU A 34 -6.66 -5.44 -0.06
CA GLU A 34 -5.49 -6.28 0.21
C GLU A 34 -5.62 -6.86 1.62
N SER A 35 -5.62 -8.19 1.74
CA SER A 35 -5.67 -8.91 3.00
C SER A 35 -4.31 -9.54 3.27
N GLU A 36 -3.66 -9.13 4.36
CA GLU A 36 -2.32 -9.53 4.74
C GLU A 36 -2.36 -10.52 5.91
N TYR A 37 -1.65 -11.62 5.75
CA TYR A 37 -1.62 -12.72 6.70
C TYR A 37 -0.18 -12.99 7.13
N LYS A 38 0.02 -13.21 8.42
CA LYS A 38 1.21 -13.88 8.94
C LYS A 38 1.04 -15.38 8.75
N LYS A 39 2.08 -16.05 8.25
CA LYS A 39 2.16 -17.49 8.09
C LYS A 39 3.11 -18.08 9.11
N ASP A 40 2.57 -18.87 10.02
CA ASP A 40 3.34 -19.58 11.05
C ASP A 40 2.89 -21.05 11.09
N ASP A 41 3.83 -21.97 10.90
CA ASP A 41 3.60 -23.43 10.85
C ASP A 41 2.38 -23.87 9.99
N GLY A 42 2.20 -23.22 8.83
CA GLY A 42 1.11 -23.51 7.89
C GLY A 42 -0.25 -22.91 8.26
N LYS A 43 -0.40 -22.29 9.43
CA LYS A 43 -1.55 -21.46 9.79
C LYS A 43 -1.40 -20.07 9.20
N MET A 44 -2.52 -19.48 8.79
CA MET A 44 -2.61 -18.10 8.31
C MET A 44 -3.43 -17.30 9.32
N GLU A 45 -2.84 -16.25 9.86
CA GLU A 45 -3.49 -15.32 10.78
C GLU A 45 -3.60 -13.96 10.09
N LEU A 46 -4.82 -13.43 9.96
CA LEU A 46 -5.04 -12.11 9.36
C LEU A 46 -4.42 -11.06 10.27
N THR A 47 -3.50 -10.26 9.74
CA THR A 47 -2.81 -9.19 10.50
C THR A 47 -3.25 -7.81 10.06
N GLU A 48 -3.65 -7.65 8.80
CA GLU A 48 -4.03 -6.35 8.26
C GLU A 48 -4.95 -6.48 7.04
N THR A 49 -5.88 -5.54 6.90
CA THR A 49 -6.60 -5.29 5.65
C THR A 49 -6.39 -3.84 5.20
N ARG A 50 -6.33 -3.64 3.88
CA ARG A 50 -6.34 -2.33 3.22
C ARG A 50 -7.48 -2.28 2.24
N GLU A 51 -8.53 -1.53 2.56
CA GLU A 51 -9.66 -1.28 1.67
C GLU A 51 -9.37 -0.01 0.86
N ASN A 52 -9.19 -0.17 -0.45
CA ASN A 52 -8.73 0.88 -1.34
C ASN A 52 -9.89 1.49 -2.13
N ILE A 53 -9.99 2.81 -2.08
CA ILE A 53 -10.97 3.61 -2.80
C ILE A 53 -10.28 4.25 -3.99
N TYR A 54 -10.79 4.00 -5.19
CA TYR A 54 -10.27 4.55 -6.44
C TYR A 54 -11.23 5.56 -7.05
N GLY A 55 -10.66 6.50 -7.80
CA GLY A 55 -11.39 7.40 -8.67
C GLY A 55 -11.81 6.71 -9.98
N GLN A 56 -12.02 7.51 -11.01
CA GLN A 56 -12.55 7.01 -12.30
C GLN A 56 -11.48 6.43 -13.22
N SER A 57 -10.21 6.81 -13.02
CA SER A 57 -9.10 6.34 -13.86
C SER A 57 -8.42 5.10 -13.27
N ILE A 58 -7.67 4.38 -14.12
CA ILE A 58 -6.79 3.30 -13.67
C ILE A 58 -5.69 3.87 -12.78
N ASP A 59 -5.29 3.13 -11.74
CA ASP A 59 -4.25 3.51 -10.77
C ASP A 59 -4.58 4.82 -9.99
N ASP A 60 -5.83 5.26 -9.99
CA ASP A 60 -6.29 6.53 -9.39
C ASP A 60 -6.69 6.36 -7.91
N ILE A 61 -5.76 5.89 -7.06
CA ILE A 61 -6.02 5.69 -5.63
C ILE A 61 -6.39 7.04 -4.96
N ILE A 62 -7.49 7.07 -4.21
CA ILE A 62 -8.01 8.26 -3.51
C ILE A 62 -7.78 8.13 -2.02
N ALA A 63 -8.14 6.99 -1.45
CA ALA A 63 -7.99 6.72 -0.04
C ALA A 63 -7.79 5.23 0.23
N THR A 64 -7.16 4.91 1.35
CA THR A 64 -7.07 3.56 1.88
C THR A 64 -7.56 3.57 3.32
N LEU A 65 -8.51 2.70 3.64
CA LEU A 65 -8.84 2.36 5.01
C LEU A 65 -7.97 1.17 5.42
N ARG A 66 -7.11 1.38 6.41
CA ARG A 66 -6.19 0.37 6.91
C ARG A 66 -6.65 -0.10 8.27
N THR A 67 -6.84 -1.41 8.40
CA THR A 67 -7.29 -2.05 9.62
C THR A 67 -6.27 -3.09 10.04
N LYS A 68 -5.75 -2.98 11.27
CA LYS A 68 -4.90 -4.01 11.86
C LYS A 68 -5.71 -4.96 12.73
N TYR A 69 -5.18 -6.16 12.89
CA TYR A 69 -5.77 -7.22 13.70
C TYR A 69 -4.73 -7.66 14.74
N GLU A 70 -5.17 -7.79 15.99
CA GLU A 70 -4.39 -8.42 17.07
C GLU A 70 -4.66 -9.93 17.11
N ASP A 71 -4.04 -10.63 18.06
CA ASP A 71 -4.26 -12.05 18.34
C ASP A 71 -5.74 -12.42 18.27
N HIS A 72 -6.03 -13.56 17.63
CA HIS A 72 -7.38 -14.07 17.39
C HIS A 72 -8.28 -13.14 16.55
N GLU A 73 -7.71 -12.46 15.55
CA GLU A 73 -8.44 -11.66 14.56
C GLU A 73 -9.26 -10.53 15.19
N LYS A 74 -8.80 -10.00 16.32
CA LYS A 74 -9.45 -8.87 16.98
C LYS A 74 -9.18 -7.60 16.19
N LYS A 75 -10.21 -7.10 15.52
CA LYS A 75 -10.19 -5.87 14.70
C LYS A 75 -9.84 -4.64 15.56
N GLN A 76 -8.76 -3.94 15.21
CA GLN A 76 -8.45 -2.62 15.74
C GLN A 76 -9.26 -1.52 15.02
N LYS A 77 -9.20 -0.29 15.54
CA LYS A 77 -9.79 0.87 14.86
C LYS A 77 -9.10 1.08 13.50
N SER A 78 -9.90 1.20 12.45
CA SER A 78 -9.40 1.50 11.11
C SER A 78 -8.87 2.95 11.03
N GLU A 79 -7.72 3.11 10.38
CA GLU A 79 -7.11 4.40 10.05
C GLU A 79 -7.40 4.72 8.58
N THR A 80 -7.74 5.97 8.26
CA THR A 80 -7.97 6.40 6.87
C THR A 80 -6.82 7.29 6.41
N TYR A 81 -6.28 6.96 5.23
CA TYR A 81 -5.23 7.73 4.57
C TYR A 81 -5.72 8.25 3.23
N PHE A 82 -5.48 9.53 2.95
CA PHE A 82 -5.88 10.19 1.70
C PHE A 82 -4.64 10.52 0.88
N TYR A 83 -4.69 10.23 -0.42
CA TYR A 83 -3.56 10.32 -1.33
C TYR A 83 -3.60 11.59 -2.17
N GLN A 84 -2.58 12.44 -2.04
CA GLN A 84 -2.35 13.56 -2.94
C GLN A 84 -1.40 13.15 -4.06
N LYS A 85 -1.74 13.53 -5.30
CA LYS A 85 -1.05 13.07 -6.51
C LYS A 85 -0.59 14.25 -7.35
N ASN A 86 0.49 14.05 -8.10
CA ASN A 86 0.86 14.96 -9.19
C ASN A 86 0.10 14.63 -10.49
N GLN A 87 0.36 15.39 -11.56
CA GLN A 87 -0.28 15.22 -12.87
C GLN A 87 -0.07 13.85 -13.54
N LEU A 88 0.92 13.07 -13.10
CA LEU A 88 1.20 11.72 -13.60
C LEU A 88 0.53 10.63 -12.75
N GLY A 89 -0.23 11.00 -11.72
CA GLY A 89 -0.82 10.07 -10.76
C GLY A 89 0.15 9.58 -9.67
N SER A 90 1.42 10.00 -9.67
CA SER A 90 2.36 9.63 -8.62
C SER A 90 1.99 10.27 -7.29
N ILE A 91 2.00 9.49 -6.22
CA ILE A 91 1.68 9.97 -4.87
C ILE A 91 2.76 10.93 -4.39
N THR A 92 2.42 12.18 -4.09
CA THR A 92 3.35 13.19 -3.57
C THR A 92 3.20 13.43 -2.07
N ALA A 93 2.01 13.18 -1.52
CA ALA A 93 1.76 13.26 -0.08
C ALA A 93 0.63 12.31 0.33
N ILE A 94 0.60 11.99 1.63
CA ILE A 94 -0.48 11.26 2.28
C ILE A 94 -0.89 12.03 3.53
N SER A 95 -2.19 12.19 3.74
CA SER A 95 -2.75 12.79 4.97
C SER A 95 -3.62 11.81 5.75
N ASP A 96 -3.68 11.98 7.07
CA ASP A 96 -4.58 11.24 7.97
C ASP A 96 -6.02 11.79 7.95
N ASP A 97 -6.89 11.20 8.79
CA ASP A 97 -8.29 11.58 8.97
C ASP A 97 -8.51 13.00 9.53
N LYS A 98 -7.45 13.63 10.04
CA LYS A 98 -7.45 15.02 10.53
C LYS A 98 -6.87 15.99 9.51
N GLY A 99 -6.52 15.52 8.31
CA GLY A 99 -5.90 16.33 7.26
C GLY A 99 -4.43 16.66 7.52
N LYS A 100 -3.79 16.02 8.51
CA LYS A 100 -2.37 16.21 8.76
C LYS A 100 -1.59 15.36 7.76
N VAL A 101 -0.63 15.97 7.07
CA VAL A 101 0.32 15.24 6.21
C VAL A 101 1.20 14.34 7.07
N VAL A 102 1.16 13.03 6.79
CA VAL A 102 1.90 11.99 7.51
C VAL A 102 3.09 11.47 6.73
N GLU A 103 3.05 11.54 5.39
CA GLU A 103 4.17 11.19 4.51
C GLU A 103 4.19 12.06 3.26
N GLU A 104 5.39 12.28 2.72
CA GLU A 104 5.63 13.04 1.48
C GLU A 104 6.70 12.35 0.65
N TYR A 105 6.54 12.40 -0.66
CA TYR A 105 7.35 11.65 -1.62
C TYR A 105 7.83 12.52 -2.79
N ARG A 106 9.07 12.25 -3.23
CA ARG A 106 9.64 12.75 -4.48
C ARG A 106 10.12 11.58 -5.33
N TYR A 107 10.14 11.80 -6.64
CA TYR A 107 10.60 10.79 -7.60
C TYR A 107 11.59 11.43 -8.55
N ASN A 108 12.58 10.66 -9.00
CA ASN A 108 13.27 11.02 -10.24
C ASN A 108 12.39 10.67 -11.47
N ALA A 109 12.86 11.00 -12.66
CA ALA A 109 12.12 10.77 -13.91
C ALA A 109 11.76 9.30 -14.18
N PHE A 110 12.46 8.35 -13.55
CA PHE A 110 12.28 6.90 -13.74
C PHE A 110 11.66 6.21 -12.53
N GLY A 111 11.10 6.97 -11.58
CA GLY A 111 10.39 6.41 -10.43
C GLY A 111 11.26 6.01 -9.24
N LYS A 112 12.55 6.36 -9.19
CA LYS A 112 13.34 6.21 -7.96
C LYS A 112 12.74 7.10 -6.87
N ILE A 113 12.42 6.51 -5.73
CA ILE A 113 11.57 7.08 -4.69
C ILE A 113 12.43 7.69 -3.58
N TYR A 114 12.05 8.88 -3.15
CA TYR A 114 12.59 9.58 -1.99
C TYR A 114 11.46 9.94 -1.04
N ILE A 115 11.70 9.83 0.26
CA ILE A 115 10.75 10.19 1.32
C ILE A 115 11.32 11.33 2.15
N ARG A 116 10.44 12.22 2.60
CA ARG A 116 10.84 13.36 3.42
C ARG A 116 11.42 12.91 4.77
N ASP A 117 12.54 13.52 5.15
CA ASP A 117 13.27 13.22 6.39
C ASP A 117 13.22 14.39 7.37
N GLY A 118 12.17 14.42 8.19
CA GLY A 118 11.93 15.48 9.16
C GLY A 118 11.12 16.65 8.60
N LYS A 119 11.23 17.82 9.24
CA LYS A 119 10.43 19.03 8.92
C LYS A 119 11.13 20.00 7.96
N SER A 120 12.40 19.76 7.61
CA SER A 120 13.13 20.53 6.60
C SER A 120 12.87 19.98 5.18
N ASP A 121 13.47 20.59 4.15
CA ASP A 121 13.44 20.06 2.77
C ASP A 121 14.50 18.96 2.56
N ASN A 122 14.71 18.12 3.57
CA ASN A 122 15.64 16.99 3.49
C ASN A 122 14.90 15.75 2.97
N TRP A 123 15.54 15.06 2.03
CA TRP A 123 14.98 13.88 1.37
C TRP A 123 15.99 12.74 1.44
N ARG A 124 15.52 11.56 1.79
CA ARG A 124 16.32 10.34 1.81
C ARG A 124 15.70 9.31 0.88
N GLU A 125 16.52 8.34 0.47
CA GLU A 125 16.03 7.21 -0.30
C GLU A 125 14.94 6.45 0.48
N PHE A 126 13.86 6.12 -0.22
CA PHE A 126 12.75 5.34 0.34
C PHE A 126 13.23 3.92 0.65
N LYS A 127 12.81 3.41 1.80
CA LYS A 127 13.08 2.04 2.23
C LYS A 127 11.78 1.36 2.63
N GLU A 128 10.95 2.09 3.37
CA GLU A 128 9.64 1.67 3.84
C GLU A 128 8.78 2.91 4.13
N SER A 129 7.47 2.69 4.16
CA SER A 129 6.50 3.67 4.64
C SER A 129 6.24 3.45 6.13
N LYS A 130 6.17 4.55 6.88
CA LYS A 130 5.75 4.61 8.29
C LYS A 130 4.26 4.33 8.48
N VAL A 131 3.45 4.59 7.45
CA VAL A 131 1.99 4.34 7.48
C VAL A 131 1.59 3.08 6.69
N GLY A 132 2.56 2.33 6.17
CA GLY A 132 2.31 1.11 5.41
C GLY A 132 1.83 1.37 3.97
N ASN A 133 2.13 2.53 3.40
CA ASN A 133 1.85 2.84 2.01
C ASN A 133 2.66 1.94 1.05
N ASN A 134 1.97 1.34 0.08
CA ASN A 134 2.54 0.61 -1.04
C ASN A 134 2.14 1.19 -2.41
N ARG A 135 1.37 2.30 -2.46
CA ARG A 135 1.00 2.99 -3.71
C ARG A 135 1.88 4.21 -3.89
N LEU A 136 2.72 4.22 -4.92
CA LEU A 136 3.81 5.21 -5.06
C LEU A 136 3.85 5.82 -6.47
N PHE A 137 4.89 5.52 -7.25
CA PHE A 137 5.08 6.10 -8.59
C PHE A 137 3.92 5.69 -9.52
N THR A 138 3.33 6.66 -10.20
CA THR A 138 2.14 6.49 -11.07
C THR A 138 0.92 5.85 -10.37
N GLY A 139 0.84 5.89 -9.03
CA GLY A 139 -0.25 5.29 -8.26
C GLY A 139 -0.19 3.75 -8.17
N ARG A 140 0.86 3.14 -8.72
CA ARG A 140 1.03 1.69 -8.78
C ARG A 140 1.59 1.11 -7.50
N GLU A 141 1.35 -0.19 -7.32
CA GLU A 141 1.93 -0.96 -6.23
C GLU A 141 3.46 -1.00 -6.33
N TYR A 142 4.13 -0.81 -5.20
CA TYR A 142 5.57 -0.96 -5.05
C TYR A 142 5.85 -2.17 -4.15
N ASP A 143 6.59 -3.14 -4.70
CA ASP A 143 7.10 -4.29 -3.95
C ASP A 143 8.55 -4.00 -3.56
N SER A 144 8.82 -3.75 -2.29
CA SER A 144 10.17 -3.41 -1.79
C SER A 144 11.09 -4.63 -1.70
N GLU A 145 10.54 -5.83 -1.81
CA GLU A 145 11.20 -7.12 -1.63
C GLU A 145 11.74 -7.75 -2.93
N VAL A 146 11.55 -7.09 -4.07
CA VAL A 146 11.96 -7.53 -5.42
C VAL A 146 13.15 -6.69 -5.88
#